data_AF-A0A2P4PW37-F1
#
_entry.id   AF-A0A2P4PW37-F1
#
_cell.length_a   1.000
_cell.length_b   1.000
_cell.length_c   1.000
_cell.angle_alpha   90.00
_cell.angle_beta   90.00
_cell.angle_gamma   90.00
#
_symmetry.space_group_name_H-M   'P 1'
#
loop_
_entity.id
_entity.type
_entity.pdbx_description
1 polymer ?
#
loop_
_entity_poly.entity_id
_entity_poly.type
_entity_poly.pdbx_seq_one_letter_code
_entity_poly.pdbx_strand_id
1 'polypeptide(L)'
;MLCATGCTNITPYNKNISCKEFWTNTSEPEKDHETIAKLYAEELLYVTSPTCALWDCFRNSYNTNSKEIDGKIHILLIIAEKFTYKEIIEELKISPNSVNAAQKHS
;
A
#
# COMPACT_ATOMS: atom_id res chain seq x y z
N MET A 1 -3.98 9.12 11.02
CA MET A 1 -2.54 8.89 10.76
C MET A 1 -1.83 8.82 12.10
N LEU A 2 -0.98 7.82 12.35
CA LEU A 2 -0.36 7.57 13.67
C LEU A 2 0.47 8.75 14.20
N CYS A 3 0.96 9.63 13.32
CA CYS A 3 1.56 10.91 13.73
C CYS A 3 0.65 11.77 14.61
N ALA A 4 -0.66 11.76 14.36
CA ALA A 4 -1.63 12.57 15.12
C ALA A 4 -1.80 12.09 16.56
N THR A 5 -1.36 10.87 16.88
CA THR A 5 -1.37 10.29 18.22
C THR A 5 -0.01 10.40 18.93
N GLY A 6 0.95 11.12 18.36
CA GLY A 6 2.30 11.27 18.92
C GLY A 6 3.30 10.21 18.46
N CYS A 7 2.90 9.28 17.58
CA CYS A 7 3.81 8.25 17.10
C CYS A 7 4.77 8.77 16.03
N THR A 8 6.01 8.30 16.07
CA THR A 8 7.09 8.59 15.12
C THR A 8 7.29 7.41 14.17
N ASN A 9 7.46 7.68 12.87
CA ASN A 9 7.75 6.64 11.88
C ASN A 9 9.24 6.24 12.00
N ILE A 10 9.50 4.94 12.16
CA ILE A 10 10.83 4.36 12.33
C ILE A 10 11.14 3.30 11.25
N THR A 11 10.47 3.39 10.10
CA THR A 11 10.66 2.44 8.98
C THR A 11 12.08 2.61 8.40
N PRO A 12 12.93 1.56 8.41
CA PRO A 12 14.34 1.69 8.04
C PRO A 12 14.60 1.56 6.53
N TYR A 13 13.54 1.37 5.74
CA TYR A 13 13.60 1.16 4.30
C TYR A 13 12.65 2.10 3.55
N ASN A 14 12.91 2.29 2.27
CA ASN A 14 12.05 3.05 1.39
C ASN A 14 10.77 2.25 1.03
N LYS A 15 9.67 2.96 0.81
CA LYS A 15 8.34 2.41 0.46
C LYS A 15 8.33 1.57 -0.82
N ASN A 16 9.35 1.69 -1.67
CA ASN A 16 9.51 0.80 -2.82
C ASN A 16 9.94 -0.62 -2.45
N ILE A 17 10.45 -0.85 -1.23
CA ILE A 17 10.84 -2.18 -0.73
C ILE A 17 9.62 -2.89 -0.13
N SER A 18 8.85 -2.18 0.68
CA SER A 18 7.63 -2.71 1.30
C SER A 18 6.66 -1.61 1.64
N CYS A 19 5.37 -1.97 1.57
CA CYS A 19 4.25 -1.16 1.99
C CYS A 19 4.05 -1.15 3.52
N LYS A 20 4.77 -2.00 4.27
CA LYS A 20 4.72 -2.04 5.74
C LYS A 20 5.50 -0.87 6.34
N GLU A 21 4.87 -0.17 7.28
CA GLU A 21 5.51 0.90 8.06
C GLU A 21 5.64 0.49 9.53
N PHE A 22 6.72 0.92 10.17
CA PHE A 22 6.94 0.75 11.61
C PHE A 22 6.80 2.10 12.31
N TRP A 23 6.09 2.10 13.43
CA TRP A 23 5.77 3.30 14.20
C TRP A 23 6.01 3.04 15.68
N THR A 24 6.60 4.00 16.38
CA THR A 24 6.79 3.95 17.83
C THR A 24 6.17 5.17 18.51
N ASN A 25 5.70 5.02 19.74
CA ASN A 25 5.22 6.11 20.59
C ASN A 25 6.20 6.40 21.76
N THR A 26 7.42 5.86 21.70
CA THR A 26 8.45 6.13 22.69
C THR A 26 8.96 7.57 22.56
N SER A 27 9.39 8.15 23.68
CA SER A 27 10.06 9.46 23.69
C SER A 27 11.42 9.48 23.00
N GLU A 28 12.08 8.31 22.86
CA GLU A 28 13.39 8.14 22.22
C GLU A 28 13.27 7.18 21.01
N PRO A 29 12.69 7.63 19.88
CA PRO A 29 12.44 6.78 18.71
C PRO A 29 13.72 6.26 18.02
N GLU A 30 14.87 6.87 18.27
CA GLU A 30 16.15 6.53 17.65
C GLU A 30 16.59 5.10 17.99
N LYS A 31 16.40 4.65 19.24
CA LYS A 31 16.77 3.30 19.68
C LYS A 31 15.92 2.23 19.02
N ASP A 32 14.62 2.50 18.88
CA ASP A 32 13.70 1.60 18.19
C ASP A 32 14.04 1.55 16.70
N HIS A 33 14.32 2.70 16.08
CA HIS A 33 14.77 2.76 14.69
C HIS A 33 16.06 1.96 14.46
N GLU A 34 17.09 2.15 15.30
CA GLU A 34 18.35 1.38 15.20
C GLU A 34 18.12 -0.13 15.33
N THR A 35 17.25 -0.55 16.25
CA THR A 35 16.94 -1.97 16.46
C THR A 35 16.23 -2.55 15.23
N ILE A 36 15.21 -1.87 14.71
CA ILE A 36 14.47 -2.31 13.53
C ILE A 36 15.36 -2.30 12.28
N ALA A 37 16.23 -1.28 12.13
CA ALA A 37 17.20 -1.20 11.04
C ALA A 37 18.20 -2.34 11.08
N LYS A 38 18.70 -2.71 12.28
CA LYS A 38 19.60 -3.85 12.45
C LYS A 38 18.92 -5.16 12.08
N LEU A 39 17.71 -5.41 12.57
CA LEU A 39 16.95 -6.62 12.23
C LEU A 39 16.67 -6.71 10.72
N TYR A 40 16.40 -5.59 10.06
CA TYR A 40 16.25 -5.53 8.62
C TYR A 40 17.56 -5.84 7.88
N ALA A 41 18.68 -5.23 8.29
CA ALA A 41 20.00 -5.45 7.69
C ALA A 41 20.53 -6.87 7.89
N GLU A 42 20.18 -7.53 9.00
CA GLU A 42 20.53 -8.92 9.30
C GLU A 42 19.55 -9.93 8.68
N GLU A 43 18.60 -9.49 7.84
CA GLU A 43 17.56 -10.31 7.21
C GLU A 43 16.65 -11.06 8.21
N LEU A 44 16.68 -10.67 9.49
CA LEU A 44 15.82 -11.20 10.55
C LEU A 44 14.41 -10.61 10.52
N LEU A 45 14.22 -9.52 9.78
CA LEU A 45 12.94 -8.86 9.58
C LEU A 45 12.45 -9.05 8.13
N TYR A 46 11.49 -9.95 7.93
CA TYR A 46 10.90 -10.19 6.62
C TYR A 46 9.82 -9.15 6.28
N VAL A 47 10.19 -8.19 5.45
CA VAL A 47 9.36 -7.02 5.13
C VAL A 47 8.67 -7.13 3.77
N THR A 48 9.21 -7.94 2.86
CA THR A 48 8.69 -8.12 1.50
C THR A 48 7.47 -9.03 1.49
N SER A 49 6.27 -8.45 1.49
CA SER A 49 5.06 -9.24 1.26
C SER A 49 4.85 -9.45 -0.25
N PRO A 50 4.57 -10.68 -0.72
CA PRO A 50 4.06 -10.90 -2.08
C PRO A 50 2.84 -10.02 -2.39
N THR A 51 2.10 -9.63 -1.36
CA THR A 51 0.96 -8.70 -1.44
C THR A 51 1.34 -7.31 -1.96
N CYS A 52 2.49 -6.74 -1.57
CA CYS A 52 2.87 -5.40 -2.06
C CYS A 52 3.21 -5.47 -3.56
N ALA A 53 3.96 -6.48 -3.99
CA ALA A 53 4.28 -6.70 -5.41
C ALA A 53 3.02 -6.97 -6.26
N LEU A 54 2.03 -7.66 -5.70
CA LEU A 54 0.73 -7.87 -6.33
C LEU A 54 -0.03 -6.55 -6.52
N TRP A 55 -0.12 -5.73 -5.47
CA TRP A 55 -0.79 -4.42 -5.56
C TRP A 55 -0.08 -3.45 -6.50
N ASP A 56 1.25 -3.48 -6.54
CA ASP A 56 2.02 -2.70 -7.52
C ASP A 56 1.76 -3.17 -8.96
N CYS A 57 1.64 -4.48 -9.18
CA CYS A 57 1.24 -5.03 -10.47
C CYS A 57 -0.15 -4.54 -10.91
N PHE A 58 -1.13 -4.55 -10.00
CA PHE A 58 -2.46 -4.03 -10.29
C PHE A 58 -2.45 -2.52 -10.55
N ARG A 59 -1.73 -1.76 -9.74
CA ARG A 59 -1.57 -0.31 -9.90
C ARG A 59 -0.93 0.04 -11.24
N ASN A 60 0.15 -0.65 -11.61
CA ASN A 60 0.81 -0.45 -12.89
C ASN A 60 -0.14 -0.79 -14.04
N SER A 61 -0.80 -1.95 -13.99
CA SER A 61 -1.78 -2.38 -14.98
C SER A 61 -2.91 -1.37 -15.14
N TYR A 62 -3.41 -0.81 -14.03
CA TYR A 62 -4.45 0.23 -14.04
C TYR A 62 -3.95 1.52 -14.69
N ASN A 63 -2.72 1.96 -14.37
CA ASN A 63 -2.16 3.22 -14.86
C ASN A 63 -1.71 3.16 -16.31
N THR A 64 -1.14 2.03 -16.76
CA THR A 64 -0.63 1.85 -18.12
C THR A 64 -1.69 1.47 -19.14
N ASN A 65 -2.92 1.12 -18.71
CA ASN A 65 -3.96 0.70 -19.63
C ASN A 65 -4.39 1.86 -20.54
N SER A 66 -4.02 1.76 -21.81
CA SER A 66 -4.31 2.75 -22.85
C SER A 66 -5.73 2.63 -23.43
N LYS A 67 -6.49 1.58 -23.10
CA LYS A 67 -7.86 1.33 -23.60
C LYS A 67 -8.93 2.26 -22.97
N GLU A 68 -8.55 3.44 -22.53
CA GLU A 68 -9.45 4.44 -21.93
C GLU A 68 -10.27 3.88 -20.74
N ILE A 69 -11.33 4.60 -20.34
CA ILE A 69 -12.11 4.39 -19.11
C ILE A 69 -12.56 2.93 -18.93
N ASP A 70 -12.92 2.22 -20.00
CA ASP A 70 -13.44 0.84 -19.96
C ASP A 70 -12.39 -0.18 -19.49
N GLY A 71 -11.14 -0.05 -19.94
CA GLY A 71 -10.06 -0.95 -19.51
C GLY A 71 -9.76 -0.82 -18.02
N LYS A 72 -9.85 0.41 -17.50
CA LYS A 72 -9.69 0.70 -16.07
C LYS A 72 -10.86 0.17 -15.25
N ILE A 73 -12.09 0.30 -15.74
CA ILE A 73 -13.29 -0.25 -15.10
C ILE A 73 -13.19 -1.77 -14.99
N HIS A 74 -12.77 -2.45 -16.06
CA HIS A 74 -12.68 -3.91 -16.07
C HIS A 74 -11.68 -4.46 -15.03
N ILE A 75 -10.50 -3.84 -14.91
CA ILE A 75 -9.52 -4.21 -13.87
C ILE A 75 -10.13 -4.05 -12.47
N LEU A 76 -10.83 -2.94 -12.22
CA LEU A 76 -11.45 -2.70 -10.92
C LEU A 76 -12.55 -3.72 -10.60
N LEU A 77 -13.37 -4.10 -11.59
CA LEU A 77 -14.42 -5.11 -11.41
C LEU A 77 -13.83 -6.48 -11.05
N ILE A 78 -12.75 -6.92 -11.72
CA ILE A 78 -12.09 -8.20 -11.41
C ILE A 78 -11.57 -8.21 -9.96
N ILE A 79 -10.93 -7.13 -9.53
CA ILE A 79 -10.37 -7.04 -8.16
C ILE A 79 -11.50 -6.96 -7.13
N ALA A 80 -12.59 -6.27 -7.44
CA ALA A 80 -13.76 -6.13 -6.56
C ALA A 80 -14.50 -7.46 -6.28
N GLU A 81 -14.26 -8.51 -7.07
CA GLU A 81 -14.78 -9.86 -6.75
C GLU A 81 -14.18 -10.44 -5.46
N LYS A 82 -12.98 -10.01 -5.09
CA LYS A 82 -12.22 -10.57 -3.95
C LYS A 82 -11.88 -9.56 -2.87
N PHE A 83 -11.96 -8.26 -3.17
CA PHE A 83 -11.58 -7.17 -2.26
C PHE A 83 -12.68 -6.12 -2.18
N THR A 84 -12.77 -5.45 -1.03
CA THR A 84 -13.70 -4.34 -0.86
C THR A 84 -13.24 -3.10 -1.60
N TYR A 85 -14.19 -2.26 -2.01
CA TYR A 85 -13.87 -0.98 -2.67
C TYR A 85 -13.00 -0.05 -1.81
N LYS A 86 -13.13 -0.14 -0.48
CA LYS A 86 -12.26 0.62 0.44
C LYS A 86 -10.81 0.16 0.32
N GLU A 87 -10.57 -1.15 0.37
CA GLU A 87 -9.22 -1.73 0.20
C GLU A 87 -8.64 -1.36 -1.16
N ILE A 88 -9.45 -1.43 -2.23
CA ILE A 88 -9.01 -1.07 -3.59
C ILE A 88 -8.60 0.41 -3.69
N ILE A 89 -9.37 1.32 -3.08
CA ILE A 89 -9.04 2.75 -3.06
C ILE A 89 -7.73 3.01 -2.32
N GLU A 90 -7.58 2.40 -1.14
CA GLU A 90 -6.41 2.58 -0.28
C GLU A 90 -5.15 1.98 -0.93
N GLU A 91 -5.23 0.75 -1.42
CA GLU A 91 -4.11 -0.01 -1.98
C GLU A 91 -3.71 0.43 -3.39
N LEU A 92 -4.65 0.86 -4.23
CA LEU A 92 -4.34 1.44 -5.56
C LEU A 92 -4.13 2.95 -5.52
N LYS A 93 -4.39 3.63 -4.39
CA LYS A 93 -4.35 5.10 -4.25
C LYS A 93 -5.07 5.83 -5.40
N ILE A 94 -6.24 5.33 -5.76
CA ILE A 94 -7.08 5.89 -6.83
C ILE A 94 -8.22 6.73 -6.26
N SER A 95 -8.83 7.58 -7.08
CA SER A 95 -9.97 8.37 -6.65
C SER A 95 -11.19 7.47 -6.36
N PRO A 96 -11.95 7.73 -5.29
CA PRO A 96 -13.25 7.08 -5.08
C PRO A 96 -14.19 7.21 -6.28
N ASN A 97 -14.08 8.31 -7.05
CA ASN A 97 -14.88 8.52 -8.26
C ASN A 97 -14.63 7.46 -9.34
N SER A 98 -13.38 6.99 -9.46
CA SER A 98 -13.01 5.94 -10.41
C SER A 98 -13.65 4.60 -10.06
N VAL A 99 -13.76 4.31 -8.76
CA VAL A 99 -14.37 3.10 -8.26
C VAL A 99 -15.90 3.18 -8.33
N ASN A 100 -16.48 4.33 -8.01
CA ASN A 100 -17.91 4.59 -8.17
C ASN A 100 -18.35 4.50 -9.65
N ALA A 101 -17.49 4.94 -10.58
CA ALA A 101 -17.74 4.76 -12.00
C ALA A 101 -17.79 3.26 -12.34
N ALA A 102 -16.80 2.47 -11.92
CA ALA A 102 -16.80 1.02 -12.15
C ALA A 102 -18.04 0.33 -11.56
N GLN A 103 -18.47 0.71 -10.35
CA GLN A 103 -19.66 0.17 -9.71
C GLN A 103 -20.95 0.41 -10.51
N LYS A 104 -21.08 1.56 -11.19
CA LYS A 104 -22.24 1.87 -12.04
C LYS A 104 -22.35 1.00 -13.28
N HIS A 105 -21.25 0.35 -13.67
CA HIS A 105 -21.17 -0.55 -14.83
C HIS A 105 -21.24 -2.03 -14.44
N SER A 106 -21.45 -2.33 -13.14
CA SER A 106 -21.66 -3.69 -12.61
C SER A 106 -23.12 -4.13 -12.69
#